data_AF-A0A352LT17-F1
#
_entry.id   AF-A0A352LT17-F1
#
_cell.length_a   1.000
_cell.length_b   1.000
_cell.length_c   1.000
_cell.angle_alpha   90.00
_cell.angle_beta   90.00
_cell.angle_gamma   90.00
#
_symmetry.space_group_name_H-M   'P 1'
#
loop_
_entity.id
_entity.type
_entity.pdbx_description
1 polymer ?
#
loop_
_entity_poly.entity_id
_entity_poly.type
_entity_poly.pdbx_seq_one_letter_code
_entity_poly.pdbx_strand_id
1 'polypeptide(L)' 'FTSEEDLLKQICPGIDGLILSDCGCRGTFLPSVWESLPQPESFLQHLKLKAGLPEDHWSKTLKVERYTVEMVE' A
#
# COMPACT_ATOMS: atom_id res chain seq x y z
N PHE A 1 -7.14 -9.18 -0.70
CA PHE A 1 -6.45 -9.33 -2.00
C PHE A 1 -5.90 -10.73 -2.11
N THR A 2 -5.92 -11.31 -3.30
CA THR A 2 -5.51 -12.70 -3.55
C THR A 2 -4.09 -12.79 -4.13
N SER A 3 -3.56 -11.70 -4.68
CA SER A 3 -2.21 -11.59 -5.26
C SER A 3 -1.80 -10.12 -5.42
N GLU A 4 -0.55 -9.85 -5.76
CA GLU A 4 -0.04 -8.49 -5.99
C GLU A 4 -0.76 -7.82 -7.15
N GLU A 5 -0.89 -8.53 -8.27
CA GLU A 5 -1.62 -8.05 -9.46
C GLU A 5 -3.10 -7.77 -9.16
N ASP A 6 -3.71 -8.56 -8.28
CA ASP A 6 -5.10 -8.38 -7.83
C ASP A 6 -5.25 -7.11 -7.00
N LEU A 7 -4.30 -6.83 -6.10
CA LEU A 7 -4.23 -5.60 -5.34
C LEU A 7 -4.08 -4.38 -6.28
N LEU A 8 -3.11 -4.43 -7.20
CA LEU A 8 -2.82 -3.33 -8.12
C LEU A 8 -4.01 -2.97 -9.02
N LYS A 9 -4.85 -3.96 -9.38
CA LYS A 9 -6.08 -3.74 -10.17
C LYS A 9 -7.23 -3.12 -9.37
N GLN A 10 -7.19 -3.19 -8.04
CA GLN A 10 -8.29 -2.80 -7.17
C GLN A 10 -8.06 -1.48 -6.42
N ILE A 11 -6.81 -1.06 -6.24
CA ILE A 11 -6.49 0.20 -5.54
C ILE A 11 -6.66 1.41 -6.45
N CYS A 12 -7.23 2.47 -5.89
CA CYS A 12 -7.58 3.70 -6.58
C CYS A 12 -6.63 4.83 -6.17
N PRO A 13 -5.80 5.36 -7.09
CA PRO A 13 -4.98 6.53 -6.83
C PRO A 13 -5.79 7.73 -6.36
N GLY A 14 -5.24 8.45 -5.38
CA GLY A 14 -5.85 9.62 -4.76
C GLY A 14 -6.96 9.32 -3.74
N ILE A 15 -7.42 8.06 -3.63
CA ILE A 15 -8.53 7.68 -2.75
C ILE A 15 -8.06 6.73 -1.65
N ASP A 16 -7.29 5.69 -2.02
CA ASP A 16 -7.00 4.59 -1.12
C ASP A 16 -5.72 4.79 -0.31
N GLY A 17 -5.82 4.71 1.01
CA GLY A 17 -4.69 4.51 1.90
C GLY A 17 -4.42 3.02 2.07
N LEU A 18 -3.17 2.64 2.24
CA LEU A 18 -2.77 1.25 2.46
C LEU A 18 -1.97 1.10 3.75
N ILE A 19 -2.15 -0.04 4.41
CA ILE A 19 -1.29 -0.53 5.50
C ILE A 19 -0.73 -1.87 5.04
N LEU A 20 0.59 -2.02 5.12
CA LEU A 20 1.29 -3.29 4.93
C LEU A 20 1.83 -3.77 6.27
N SER A 21 1.72 -5.07 6.51
CA SER A 21 2.43 -5.72 7.61
C SER A 21 2.86 -7.13 7.23
N ASP A 22 4.11 -7.48 7.53
CA ASP A 22 4.66 -8.82 7.36
C ASP A 22 5.96 -8.99 8.14
N CYS A 23 6.29 -10.20 8.60
CA CYS A 23 7.58 -10.49 9.25
C CYS A 23 8.00 -9.51 10.38
N GLY A 24 7.03 -8.92 11.11
CA GLY A 24 7.28 -7.89 12.13
C GLY A 24 7.54 -6.48 11.59
N CYS A 25 7.60 -6.32 10.27
CA CYS A 25 7.67 -5.05 9.56
C CYS A 25 6.25 -4.50 9.32
N ARG A 26 6.09 -3.17 9.41
CA ARG A 26 4.80 -2.50 9.18
C ARG A 26 4.98 -1.10 8.62
N GLY A 27 4.19 -0.75 7.62
CA GLY A 27 4.20 0.57 6.99
C GLY A 27 2.79 1.00 6.59
N THR A 28 2.59 2.31 6.46
CA THR A 28 1.34 2.88 5.93
C THR A 28 1.62 4.06 5.01
N PHE A 29 0.78 4.19 3.99
CA PHE A 29 0.62 5.40 3.20
C PHE A 29 -0.82 5.88 3.25
N LEU A 30 -0.95 7.20 3.42
CA LEU A 30 -2.21 7.91 3.34
C LEU A 30 -2.60 8.14 1.87
N PRO A 31 -3.88 8.40 1.57
CA PRO A 31 -4.31 8.77 0.23
C PRO A 31 -3.56 9.99 -0.36
N SER A 32 -3.10 10.93 0.46
CA SER A 32 -2.34 12.09 -0.02
C SER A 32 -0.98 11.72 -0.64
N VAL A 33 -0.42 10.55 -0.33
CA VAL A 33 0.88 10.13 -0.88
C VAL A 33 0.78 9.85 -2.39
N TRP A 34 -0.41 9.55 -2.91
CA TRP A 34 -0.64 9.38 -4.34
C TRP A 34 -0.25 10.60 -5.18
N GLU A 35 -0.25 11.82 -4.61
CA GLU A 35 0.20 13.03 -5.32
C GLU A 35 1.66 12.96 -5.75
N SER A 36 2.50 12.28 -4.95
CA SER A 36 3.92 12.06 -5.26
C SER A 36 4.18 10.73 -5.98
N LEU A 37 3.32 9.73 -5.76
CA LEU A 37 3.44 8.38 -6.32
C LEU A 37 2.14 7.99 -7.03
N PRO A 38 1.83 8.56 -8.21
CA PRO A 38 0.54 8.37 -8.87
C PRO A 38 0.34 6.97 -9.45
N GLN A 39 1.43 6.21 -9.63
CA GLN A 39 1.35 4.87 -10.20
C GLN A 39 1.19 3.80 -9.11
N PRO A 40 0.18 2.91 -9.21
CA PRO A 40 -0.08 1.86 -8.21
C PRO A 40 1.13 1.00 -7.87
N GLU A 41 1.90 0.61 -8.88
CA GLU A 41 3.12 -0.19 -8.73
C GLU A 41 4.16 0.56 -7.89
N SER A 42 4.45 1.82 -8.25
CA SER A 42 5.39 2.65 -7.51
C SER A 42 4.93 2.92 -6.09
N PHE A 43 3.63 3.18 -5.87
CA PHE A 43 3.07 3.38 -4.54
C PHE A 43 3.28 2.16 -3.65
N LEU A 44 2.98 0.96 -4.18
CA LEU A 44 3.11 -0.28 -3.43
C LEU A 44 4.58 -0.63 -3.14
N GLN A 45 5.48 -0.50 -4.11
CA GLN A 45 6.92 -0.73 -3.94
C GLN A 45 7.50 0.18 -2.86
N HIS A 46 7.21 1.49 -2.93
CA HIS A 46 7.69 2.44 -1.92
C HIS A 46 7.08 2.18 -0.54
N LEU A 47 5.84 1.70 -0.47
CA LEU A 47 5.22 1.31 0.80
C LEU A 47 5.91 0.10 1.43
N LYS A 48 6.29 -0.91 0.63
CA LYS A 48 7.09 -2.05 1.10
C LYS A 48 8.44 -1.58 1.64
N LEU A 49 9.16 -0.74 0.88
CA LEU A 49 10.43 -0.15 1.32
C LEU A 49 10.28 0.64 2.63
N LYS A 50 9.23 1.47 2.74
CA LYS A 50 8.92 2.22 3.96
C LYS A 50 8.60 1.31 5.15
N ALA A 51 7.97 0.16 4.91
CA ALA A 51 7.69 -0.83 5.94
C ALA A 51 8.96 -1.57 6.40
N GLY A 52 10.08 -1.45 5.67
CA GLY A 52 11.31 -2.20 5.91
C GLY A 52 11.40 -3.52 5.12
N LEU A 53 10.55 -3.70 4.11
CA LEU A 53 10.50 -4.87 3.25
C LEU A 53 11.18 -4.57 1.89
N PRO A 54 11.73 -5.58 1.20
CA PRO A 54 12.19 -5.42 -0.19
C PRO A 54 11.07 -4.93 -1.13
N GLU A 55 11.41 -4.22 -2.20
CA GLU A 55 10.43 -3.70 -3.18
C GLU A 55 9.63 -4.82 -3.88
N ASP A 56 10.28 -5.95 -4.18
CA ASP A 56 9.68 -7.13 -4.80
C ASP A 56 9.06 -8.09 -3.78
N HIS A 57 8.95 -7.69 -2.50
CA HIS A 57 8.47 -8.58 -1.45
C HIS A 57 6.98 -8.89 -1.62
N TRP A 58 6.67 -10.16 -1.83
CA TRP A 58 5.32 -10.70 -1.74
C TRP A 58 5.36 -12.07 -1.09
N SER A 59 4.59 -12.25 -0.01
CA SER A 59 4.60 -13.49 0.78
C SER A 59 3.18 -13.95 1.08
N LYS A 60 3.04 -15.19 1.55
CA LYS A 60 1.73 -15.72 2.00
C LYS A 60 1.27 -15.12 3.33
N THR A 61 2.18 -14.50 4.09
CA THR A 61 1.90 -13.90 5.40
C THR A 61 1.70 -12.39 5.32
N LEU A 62 2.04 -11.77 4.18
CA LEU A 62 1.82 -10.35 3.91
C LEU A 62 0.34 -10.01 4.05
N LYS A 63 0.06 -9.08 4.97
CA LYS A 63 -1.27 -8.50 5.14
C LYS A 63 -1.29 -7.11 4.54
N VAL A 64 -2.30 -6.87 3.71
CA VAL A 64 -2.58 -5.57 3.11
C VAL A 64 -3.99 -5.14 3.51
N GLU A 65 -4.08 -3.99 4.15
CA GLU A 65 -5.35 -3.38 4.53
C GLU A 65 -5.53 -2.08 3.74
N ARG A 66 -6.75 -1.84 3.27
CA ARG A 66 -7.12 -0.65 2.53
C ARG A 66 -8.10 0.18 3.33
N TYR A 67 -7.91 1.50 3.34
CA TYR A 67 -8.78 2.44 4.02
C TYR A 67 -8.92 3.74 3.22
N THR A 68 -9.95 4.53 3.53
CA THR A 68 -10.11 5.89 3.03
C THR A 68 -10.02 6.87 4.19
N VAL A 69 -9.70 8.13 3.90
CA VAL A 69 -9.70 9.20 4.92
C VAL A 69 -10.82 10.17 4.63
N GLU A 70 -11.43 10.68 5.69
CA GLU A 70 -12.43 11.75 5.63
C GLU A 70 -11.90 12.93 6.45
N MET A 71 -12.01 14.14 5.90
CA MET A 71 -11.73 15.36 6.65
C MET A 71 -12.98 15.73 7.43
N VAL A 72 -12.84 15.81 8.74
CA VAL A 72 -13.91 16.27 9.64
C VAL A 72 -13.65 17.72 9.98
N GLU A 73 -14.67 18.56 9.82
CA GLU A 73 -14.69 19.99 10.18
C GLU A 73 -14.93 20.23 11.68
#